data_AF-A0A150G4Z8-F1
#
_entry.id   AF-A0A150G4Z8-F1
#
_cell.length_a   1.000
_cell.length_b   1.000
_cell.length_c   1.000
_cell.angle_alpha   90.00
_cell.angle_beta   90.00
_cell.angle_gamma   90.00
#
_symmetry.space_group_name_H-M   'P 1'
#
loop_
_entity.id
_entity.type
_entity.pdbx_description
1 polymer ?
#
loop_
_entity_poly.entity_id
_entity_poly.type
_entity_poly.pdbx_seq_one_letter_code
_entity_poly.pdbx_strand_id
1 'polypeptide(L)'
;MGALVWRRMAAAPAPAARAALAAGGGRGKPPTKPPVVDPAAKLRETEAAMAELRRQLAEKEAAVRAKQAEKAAKQAADHARKAALQAEAEQRRAALARGLAALAEAAAPEGEGGAERGAGGAAPREAVRLASLEDVRRVLQAASDYEVLQLPVGSTAVEVRRAYRRLAASLHPDKCREEGAQQAFIRATSAYNALLRRSGG
;
A
#
# COMPACT_ATOMS: atom_id res chain seq x y z
N MET A 1 15.19 -17.29 22.63
CA MET A 1 16.24 -16.80 21.71
C MET A 1 16.51 -15.33 22.02
N GLY A 2 17.73 -14.99 22.43
CA GLY A 2 18.28 -13.62 22.33
C GLY A 2 18.11 -12.67 23.53
N ALA A 3 18.63 -13.00 24.71
CA ALA A 3 18.86 -12.01 25.78
C ALA A 3 20.19 -11.29 25.52
N LEU A 4 20.13 -9.99 25.21
CA LEU A 4 21.32 -9.17 24.95
C LEU A 4 22.12 -8.93 26.24
N VAL A 5 23.37 -9.38 26.16
CA VAL A 5 24.48 -9.15 27.08
C VAL A 5 24.81 -7.66 27.12
N TRP A 6 24.60 -7.00 28.26
CA TRP A 6 25.26 -5.73 28.57
C TRP A 6 26.39 -6.00 29.56
N ARG A 7 27.59 -6.06 28.98
CA ARG A 7 28.86 -6.31 29.64
C ARG A 7 29.23 -5.10 30.50
N ARG A 8 29.29 -5.32 31.81
CA ARG A 8 29.85 -4.40 32.82
C ARG A 8 31.30 -4.09 32.46
N MET A 9 31.57 -2.89 31.94
CA MET A 9 32.93 -2.40 31.75
C MET A 9 33.54 -2.09 33.13
N ALA A 10 34.49 -2.95 33.49
CA ALA A 10 35.30 -2.84 34.69
C ALA A 10 36.29 -1.67 34.59
N ALA A 11 36.59 -1.12 35.76
CA ALA A 11 37.55 -0.05 36.00
C ALA A 11 38.93 -0.33 35.40
N ALA A 12 39.51 0.68 34.77
CA ALA A 12 40.90 0.67 34.32
C ALA A 12 41.84 1.06 35.49
N PRO A 13 42.95 0.33 35.71
CA PRO A 13 43.93 0.67 36.74
C PRO A 13 44.92 1.76 36.28
N ALA A 14 45.33 2.60 37.24
CA ALA A 14 46.26 3.71 37.08
C ALA A 14 47.67 3.27 36.60
N PRO A 15 48.40 4.11 35.83
CA PRO A 15 49.79 3.84 35.49
C PRO A 15 50.75 4.29 36.62
N ALA A 16 51.59 3.35 37.05
CA ALA A 16 52.67 3.55 38.02
C ALA A 16 53.76 4.49 37.48
N ALA A 17 54.15 5.47 38.30
CA ALA A 17 55.27 6.36 38.05
C ALA A 17 56.60 5.62 38.26
N ARG A 18 57.44 5.56 37.22
CA ARG A 18 58.85 5.13 37.32
C ARG A 18 59.69 6.34 37.74
N ALA A 19 60.31 6.25 38.92
CA ALA A 19 61.33 7.19 39.38
C ALA A 19 62.63 6.97 38.59
N ALA A 20 63.07 7.99 37.86
CA ALA A 20 64.40 8.04 37.25
C ALA A 20 65.25 9.06 38.02
N LEU A 21 66.32 8.56 38.61
CA LEU A 21 67.38 9.31 39.28
C LEU A 21 68.27 9.98 38.20
N ALA A 22 68.47 11.29 38.26
CA ALA A 22 69.62 11.95 37.63
C ALA A 22 69.90 13.30 38.32
N ALA A 23 71.08 13.41 38.92
CA ALA A 23 71.63 14.63 39.50
C ALA A 23 72.23 15.53 38.40
N GLY A 24 72.08 16.84 38.53
CA GLY A 24 72.76 17.84 37.71
C GLY A 24 72.23 19.25 37.95
N GLY A 25 73.03 20.09 38.60
CA GLY A 25 72.65 21.47 38.95
C GLY A 25 72.66 22.43 37.76
N GLY A 26 71.73 23.39 37.79
CA GLY A 26 71.68 24.53 36.86
C GLY A 26 70.64 25.55 37.31
N ARG A 27 71.09 26.77 37.66
CA ARG A 27 70.23 27.91 37.99
C ARG A 27 69.46 28.36 36.74
N GLY A 28 68.12 28.48 36.81
CA GLY A 28 67.35 29.12 35.74
C GLY A 28 65.82 29.00 35.85
N LYS A 29 65.18 30.11 36.26
CA LYS A 29 63.73 30.47 36.22
C LYS A 29 62.74 29.64 37.08
N PRO A 30 61.81 30.30 37.80
CA PRO A 30 60.80 29.60 38.59
C PRO A 30 59.82 28.86 37.66
N PRO A 31 59.38 27.64 38.00
CA PRO A 31 58.35 26.96 37.24
C PRO A 31 57.03 27.71 37.45
N THR A 32 56.44 28.22 36.38
CA THR A 32 55.03 28.64 36.38
C THR A 32 54.20 27.40 36.68
N LYS A 33 53.59 27.34 37.86
CA LYS A 33 52.65 26.28 38.24
C LYS A 33 51.64 26.10 37.11
N PRO A 34 51.37 24.86 36.63
CA PRO A 34 50.26 24.65 35.72
C PRO A 34 48.97 25.13 36.41
N PRO A 35 48.00 25.71 35.68
CA PRO A 35 46.75 26.12 36.29
C PRO A 35 46.12 24.90 36.98
N VAL A 36 46.01 24.98 38.31
CA VAL A 36 45.34 23.95 39.11
C VAL A 36 43.87 24.06 38.79
N VAL A 37 43.45 23.38 37.74
CA VAL A 37 42.04 23.24 37.40
C VAL A 37 41.43 22.29 38.42
N ASP A 38 40.61 22.82 39.32
CA ASP A 38 39.94 22.04 40.36
C ASP A 38 39.16 20.87 39.71
N PRO A 39 39.53 19.60 40.00
CA PRO A 39 38.87 18.45 39.40
C PRO A 39 37.37 18.39 39.76
N ALA A 40 37.00 18.95 40.92
CA ALA A 40 35.61 19.10 41.34
C ALA A 40 34.82 20.11 40.49
N ALA A 41 35.48 21.16 39.96
CA ALA A 41 34.83 22.13 39.08
C ALA A 41 34.50 21.49 37.72
N LYS A 42 35.44 20.72 37.15
CA LYS A 42 35.21 19.97 35.90
C LYS A 42 34.08 18.95 36.01
N LEU A 43 33.97 18.24 37.14
CA LEU A 43 32.87 17.30 37.37
C LEU A 43 31.52 18.01 37.37
N ARG A 44 31.40 19.15 38.06
CA ARG A 44 30.17 19.96 38.07
C ARG A 44 29.83 20.52 36.69
N GLU A 45 30.82 20.95 35.92
CA GLU A 45 30.64 21.38 34.53
C GLU A 45 30.14 20.22 33.65
N THR A 46 30.71 19.02 33.79
CA THR A 46 30.26 17.84 33.03
C THR A 46 28.87 17.36 33.45
N GLU A 47 28.54 17.42 34.74
CA GLU A 47 27.20 17.09 35.27
C GLU A 47 26.16 18.10 34.77
N ALA A 48 26.48 19.38 34.76
CA ALA A 48 25.64 20.43 34.18
C ALA A 48 25.46 20.23 32.67
N ALA A 49 26.54 19.91 31.94
CA ALA A 49 26.48 19.61 30.51
C ALA A 49 25.62 18.37 30.21
N MET A 50 25.72 17.31 31.03
CA MET A 50 24.89 16.12 30.90
C MET A 50 23.42 16.38 31.25
N ALA A 51 23.15 17.21 32.25
CA ALA A 51 21.78 17.62 32.61
C ALA A 51 21.13 18.42 31.48
N GLU A 52 21.87 19.34 30.86
CA GLU A 52 21.43 20.09 29.70
C GLU A 52 21.16 19.18 28.49
N LEU A 53 22.05 18.23 28.20
CA LEU A 53 21.85 17.26 27.12
C LEU A 53 20.61 16.37 27.37
N ARG A 54 20.39 15.94 28.61
CA ARG A 54 19.19 15.17 29.00
C ARG A 54 17.92 16.00 28.86
N ARG A 55 17.96 17.28 29.18
CA ARG A 55 16.85 18.21 28.96
C ARG A 55 16.56 18.37 27.47
N GLN A 56 17.58 18.55 26.65
CA GLN A 56 17.44 18.63 25.19
C GLN A 56 16.86 17.34 24.61
N LEU A 57 17.28 16.17 25.08
CA LEU A 57 16.69 14.89 24.68
C LEU A 57 15.22 14.80 25.08
N ALA A 58 14.87 15.12 26.33
CA ALA A 58 13.49 15.12 26.79
C ALA A 58 12.58 16.08 25.98
N GLU A 59 13.07 17.27 25.65
CA GLU A 59 12.35 18.24 24.80
C GLU A 59 12.16 17.72 23.37
N LYS A 60 13.19 17.12 22.76
CA LYS A 60 13.10 16.54 21.40
C LYS A 60 12.21 15.30 21.37
N GLU A 61 12.31 14.42 22.37
CA GLU A 61 11.46 13.24 22.53
C GLU A 61 10.00 13.64 22.75
N ALA A 62 9.73 14.65 23.58
CA ALA A 62 8.39 15.19 23.77
C ALA A 62 7.83 15.79 22.46
N ALA A 63 8.65 16.53 21.70
CA ALA A 63 8.23 17.08 20.41
C ALA A 63 7.93 15.98 19.38
N VAL A 64 8.73 14.91 19.34
CA VAL A 64 8.48 13.74 18.47
C VAL A 64 7.21 13.03 18.90
N ARG A 65 7.02 12.80 20.20
CA ARG A 65 5.81 12.16 20.75
C ARG A 65 4.56 12.98 20.48
N ALA A 66 4.61 14.31 20.59
CA ALA A 66 3.51 15.19 20.24
C ALA A 66 3.15 15.10 18.74
N LYS A 67 4.15 15.13 17.85
CA LYS A 67 3.94 14.94 16.41
C LYS A 67 3.39 13.55 16.08
N GLN A 68 3.86 12.51 16.76
CA GLN A 68 3.35 11.15 16.60
C GLN A 68 1.91 11.02 17.09
N ALA A 69 1.56 11.65 18.21
CA ALA A 69 0.20 11.68 18.73
C ALA A 69 -0.76 12.43 17.78
N GLU A 70 -0.34 13.56 17.21
CA GLU A 70 -1.12 14.29 16.21
C GLU A 70 -1.36 13.45 14.95
N LYS A 71 -0.32 12.77 14.45
CA LYS A 71 -0.46 11.85 13.31
C LYS A 71 -1.35 10.65 13.63
N ALA A 72 -1.20 10.06 14.82
CA ALA A 72 -2.04 8.95 15.27
C ALA A 72 -3.52 9.38 15.38
N ALA A 73 -3.79 10.59 15.88
CA ALA A 73 -5.14 11.15 15.94
C ALA A 73 -5.73 11.36 14.53
N LYS A 74 -4.96 11.91 13.59
CA LYS A 74 -5.38 12.06 12.19
C LYS A 74 -5.68 10.70 11.53
N GLN A 75 -4.78 9.74 11.70
CA GLN A 75 -4.97 8.38 11.18
C GLN A 75 -6.19 7.71 11.81
N ALA A 76 -6.38 7.82 13.12
CA ALA A 76 -7.55 7.28 13.80
C ALA A 76 -8.85 7.88 13.27
N ALA A 77 -8.88 9.21 13.02
CA ALA A 77 -10.04 9.88 12.42
C ALA A 77 -10.32 9.38 10.99
N ASP A 78 -9.28 9.23 10.16
CA ASP A 78 -9.41 8.70 8.79
C ASP A 78 -9.88 7.25 8.79
N HIS A 79 -9.36 6.42 9.69
CA HIS A 79 -9.79 5.04 9.86
C HIS A 79 -11.24 4.96 10.34
N ALA A 80 -11.65 5.80 11.30
CA ALA A 80 -13.03 5.88 11.75
C ALA A 80 -13.98 6.30 10.62
N ARG A 81 -13.59 7.30 9.80
CA ARG A 81 -14.37 7.74 8.63
C ARG A 81 -14.52 6.62 7.60
N LYS A 82 -13.45 5.89 7.30
CA LYS A 82 -13.49 4.75 6.38
C LYS A 82 -14.34 3.61 6.93
N ALA A 83 -14.22 3.30 8.22
CA ALA A 83 -15.03 2.28 8.88
C ALA A 83 -16.53 2.63 8.84
N ALA A 84 -16.89 3.90 9.06
CA ALA A 84 -18.28 4.36 8.95
C ALA A 84 -18.83 4.19 7.52
N LEU A 85 -18.06 4.55 6.50
CA LEU A 85 -18.45 4.35 5.10
C LEU A 85 -18.60 2.87 4.73
N GLN A 86 -17.73 2.01 5.26
CA GLN A 86 -17.81 0.56 5.05
C GLN A 86 -19.06 -0.02 5.72
N ALA A 87 -19.34 0.36 6.98
CA ALA A 87 -20.54 -0.06 7.69
C ALA A 87 -21.81 0.37 6.95
N GLU A 88 -21.86 1.60 6.43
CA GLU A 88 -23.00 2.06 5.63
C GLU A 88 -23.14 1.28 4.32
N ALA A 89 -22.04 0.97 3.63
CA ALA A 89 -22.06 0.16 2.42
C ALA A 89 -22.52 -1.28 2.70
N GLU A 90 -22.10 -1.87 3.81
CA GLU A 90 -22.56 -3.19 4.26
C GLU A 90 -24.05 -3.18 4.61
N GLN A 91 -24.53 -2.15 5.30
CA GLN A 91 -25.95 -1.96 5.59
C GLN A 91 -26.76 -1.83 4.29
N ARG A 92 -26.31 -1.02 3.34
CA ARG A 92 -26.95 -0.88 2.01
C ARG A 92 -26.97 -2.22 1.27
N ARG A 93 -25.87 -2.97 1.28
CA ARG A 93 -25.79 -4.32 0.69
C ARG A 93 -26.75 -5.29 1.38
N ALA A 94 -26.82 -5.29 2.71
CA ALA A 94 -27.72 -6.14 3.47
C ALA A 94 -29.19 -5.77 3.23
N ALA A 95 -29.53 -4.49 3.13
CA ALA A 95 -30.87 -4.03 2.80
C ALA A 95 -31.29 -4.46 1.39
N LEU A 96 -30.40 -4.32 0.40
CA LEU A 96 -30.64 -4.83 -0.95
C LEU A 96 -30.79 -6.36 -0.98
N ALA A 97 -29.95 -7.09 -0.24
CA ALA A 97 -30.06 -8.55 -0.15
C ALA A 97 -31.40 -8.98 0.46
N ARG A 98 -31.86 -8.31 1.52
CA ARG A 98 -33.17 -8.56 2.13
C ARG A 98 -34.32 -8.19 1.19
N GLY A 99 -34.24 -7.07 0.49
CA GLY A 99 -35.25 -6.64 -0.48
C GLY A 99 -35.35 -7.60 -1.67
N LEU A 100 -34.22 -8.09 -2.18
CA LEU A 100 -34.18 -9.11 -3.23
C LEU A 100 -34.73 -10.46 -2.74
N ALA A 101 -34.42 -10.87 -1.52
CA ALA A 101 -34.97 -12.10 -0.93
C ALA A 101 -36.49 -12.01 -0.75
N ALA A 102 -37.02 -10.88 -0.27
CA ALA A 102 -38.46 -10.66 -0.13
C ALA A 102 -39.20 -10.68 -1.48
N LEU A 103 -38.59 -10.15 -2.54
CA LEU A 103 -39.16 -10.22 -3.90
C LEU A 103 -39.13 -11.64 -4.47
N ALA A 104 -38.12 -12.44 -4.14
CA ALA A 104 -38.06 -13.85 -4.55
C ALA A 104 -39.11 -14.69 -3.80
N GLU A 105 -39.34 -14.40 -2.52
CA GLU A 105 -40.35 -15.06 -1.69
C GLU A 105 -41.78 -14.71 -2.16
N ALA A 106 -42.05 -13.44 -2.47
CA ALA A 106 -43.33 -13.01 -3.06
C ALA A 106 -43.57 -13.56 -4.49
N ALA A 107 -42.53 -14.08 -5.15
CA ALA A 107 -42.62 -14.74 -6.45
C ALA A 107 -42.71 -16.27 -6.36
N ALA A 108 -42.67 -16.85 -5.15
CA ALA A 108 -42.87 -18.28 -4.95
C ALA A 108 -44.37 -18.62 -5.00
N PRO A 109 -44.81 -19.54 -5.89
CA PRO A 109 -46.18 -20.05 -5.84
C PRO A 109 -46.31 -21.10 -4.74
N GLU A 110 -47.30 -20.92 -3.87
CA GLU A 110 -47.76 -21.95 -2.91
C GLU A 110 -48.30 -23.16 -3.69
N GLY A 111 -47.63 -24.31 -3.58
CA GLY A 111 -48.11 -25.57 -4.17
C GLY A 111 -47.07 -26.70 -4.17
N GLU A 112 -47.33 -27.74 -3.39
CA GLU A 112 -46.62 -29.02 -3.44
C GLU A 112 -46.70 -29.69 -4.84
N GLY A 113 -45.67 -30.48 -5.17
CA GLY A 113 -45.72 -31.48 -6.25
C GLY A 113 -44.69 -31.26 -7.35
N GLY A 114 -43.70 -32.16 -7.43
CA GLY A 114 -42.61 -32.09 -8.39
C GLY A 114 -43.00 -32.36 -9.84
N ALA A 115 -42.21 -31.83 -10.78
CA ALA A 115 -42.02 -32.36 -12.12
C ALA A 115 -40.78 -31.71 -12.76
N GLU A 116 -39.98 -32.54 -13.42
CA GLU A 116 -38.80 -32.14 -14.17
C GLU A 116 -39.11 -31.27 -15.41
N ARG A 117 -38.07 -30.53 -15.82
CA ARG A 117 -37.70 -30.06 -17.17
C ARG A 117 -38.41 -28.83 -17.76
N GLY A 118 -37.59 -27.84 -18.11
CA GLY A 118 -37.70 -27.19 -19.42
C GLY A 118 -37.29 -25.72 -19.50
N ALA A 119 -36.01 -25.50 -19.80
CA ALA A 119 -35.48 -24.48 -20.72
C ALA A 119 -36.10 -23.06 -20.74
N GLY A 120 -35.31 -22.09 -20.26
CA GLY A 120 -35.47 -20.67 -20.60
C GLY A 120 -34.14 -19.95 -20.37
N GLY A 121 -33.29 -19.94 -21.41
CA GLY A 121 -31.94 -19.38 -21.36
C GLY A 121 -31.93 -17.89 -21.00
N ALA A 122 -31.36 -17.58 -19.84
CA ALA A 122 -30.77 -16.28 -19.58
C ALA A 122 -29.28 -16.52 -19.37
N ALA A 123 -28.49 -16.26 -20.41
CA ALA A 123 -27.04 -16.26 -20.34
C ALA A 123 -26.59 -15.60 -19.03
N PRO A 124 -25.65 -16.21 -18.28
CA PRO A 124 -25.20 -15.64 -17.03
C PRO A 124 -24.71 -14.23 -17.34
N ARG A 125 -25.21 -13.23 -16.61
CA ARG A 125 -24.61 -11.89 -16.63
C ARG A 125 -23.20 -12.08 -16.08
N GLU A 126 -22.26 -12.40 -16.97
CA GLU A 126 -20.87 -12.63 -16.64
C GLU A 126 -20.39 -11.40 -15.88
N ALA A 127 -20.11 -11.60 -14.60
CA ALA A 127 -19.28 -10.68 -13.83
C ALA A 127 -18.08 -10.36 -14.72
N VAL A 128 -17.83 -9.07 -14.95
CA VAL A 128 -16.76 -8.58 -15.83
C VAL A 128 -15.45 -9.19 -15.33
N ARG A 129 -15.05 -10.34 -15.89
CA ARG A 129 -13.76 -10.95 -15.62
C ARG A 129 -12.74 -9.95 -16.15
N LEU A 130 -11.74 -9.63 -15.33
CA LEU A 130 -10.54 -8.95 -15.80
C LEU A 130 -9.99 -9.79 -16.96
N ALA A 131 -9.63 -9.16 -18.07
CA ALA A 131 -9.10 -9.93 -19.20
C ALA A 131 -7.84 -10.61 -18.74
N SER A 132 -7.83 -11.93 -18.86
CA SER A 132 -6.62 -12.71 -18.65
C SER A 132 -5.68 -12.49 -19.83
N LEU A 133 -4.40 -12.80 -19.65
CA LEU A 133 -3.40 -12.87 -20.73
C LEU A 133 -3.88 -13.64 -21.98
N GLU A 134 -4.76 -14.61 -21.78
CA GLU A 134 -5.42 -15.41 -22.81
C GLU A 134 -6.28 -14.57 -23.76
N ASP A 135 -6.95 -13.54 -23.26
CA ASP A 135 -7.79 -12.64 -24.06
C ASP A 135 -6.92 -11.74 -24.95
N VAL A 136 -5.79 -11.26 -24.42
CA VAL A 136 -4.80 -10.50 -25.20
C VAL A 136 -4.30 -11.36 -26.37
N ARG A 137 -3.89 -12.61 -26.09
CA ARG A 137 -3.42 -13.55 -27.11
C ARG A 137 -4.48 -13.86 -28.16
N ARG A 138 -5.73 -14.09 -27.73
CA ARG A 138 -6.85 -14.31 -28.65
C ARG A 138 -7.09 -13.12 -29.56
N VAL A 139 -7.12 -11.90 -29.02
CA VAL A 139 -7.29 -10.70 -29.83
C VAL A 139 -6.15 -10.54 -30.84
N LEU A 140 -4.91 -10.86 -30.47
CA LEU A 140 -3.76 -10.82 -31.38
C LEU A 140 -3.74 -11.96 -32.41
N GLN A 141 -4.38 -13.09 -32.14
CA GLN A 141 -4.47 -14.24 -33.07
C GLN A 141 -5.74 -14.26 -33.93
N ALA A 142 -6.77 -13.49 -33.58
CA ALA A 142 -8.03 -13.44 -34.31
C ALA A 142 -7.81 -13.12 -35.79
N ALA A 143 -8.58 -13.72 -36.70
CA ALA A 143 -8.45 -13.47 -38.14
C ALA A 143 -9.39 -12.34 -38.61
N SER A 144 -10.49 -12.12 -37.89
CA SER A 144 -11.56 -11.19 -38.27
C SER A 144 -11.87 -10.15 -37.18
N ASP A 145 -12.30 -8.96 -37.58
CA ASP A 145 -12.70 -7.87 -36.67
C ASP A 145 -13.88 -8.29 -35.76
N TYR A 146 -14.77 -9.15 -36.28
CA TYR A 146 -15.88 -9.71 -35.51
C TYR A 146 -15.40 -10.67 -34.41
N GLU A 147 -14.38 -11.47 -34.67
CA GLU A 147 -13.78 -12.38 -33.69
C GLU A 147 -13.06 -11.62 -32.59
N VAL A 148 -12.39 -10.51 -32.93
CA VAL A 148 -11.73 -9.61 -31.96
C VAL A 148 -12.73 -9.11 -30.91
N LEU A 149 -13.94 -8.72 -31.33
CA LEU A 149 -14.99 -8.24 -30.42
C LEU A 149 -15.91 -9.36 -29.91
N GLN A 150 -15.68 -10.61 -30.29
CA GLN A 150 -16.55 -11.78 -30.00
C GLN A 150 -18.02 -11.54 -30.39
N LEU A 151 -18.23 -10.99 -31.58
CA LEU A 151 -19.55 -10.67 -32.09
C LEU A 151 -19.88 -11.53 -33.32
N PRO A 152 -21.14 -11.96 -33.50
CA PRO A 152 -21.57 -12.60 -34.73
C PRO A 152 -21.52 -11.61 -35.91
N VAL A 153 -21.30 -12.13 -37.11
CA VAL A 153 -21.36 -11.36 -38.35
C VAL A 153 -22.78 -10.79 -38.51
N GLY A 154 -22.90 -9.48 -38.73
CA GLY A 154 -24.20 -8.79 -38.79
C GLY A 154 -24.66 -8.17 -37.46
N SER A 155 -23.81 -8.15 -36.43
CA SER A 155 -24.10 -7.42 -35.19
C SER A 155 -24.33 -5.93 -35.43
N THR A 156 -25.25 -5.35 -34.66
CA THR A 156 -25.60 -3.93 -34.78
C THR A 156 -24.54 -3.01 -34.20
N ALA A 157 -24.52 -1.74 -34.62
CA ALA A 157 -23.62 -0.73 -34.06
C ALA A 157 -23.75 -0.56 -32.52
N VAL A 158 -24.89 -0.93 -31.94
CA VAL A 158 -25.12 -0.89 -30.48
C VAL A 158 -24.38 -2.05 -29.79
N GLU A 159 -24.42 -3.24 -30.39
CA GLU A 159 -23.72 -4.44 -29.89
C GLU A 159 -22.21 -4.30 -30.03
N VAL A 160 -21.74 -3.78 -31.16
CA VAL A 160 -20.32 -3.43 -31.40
C VAL A 160 -19.80 -2.48 -30.32
N ARG A 161 -20.54 -1.41 -30.02
CA ARG A 161 -20.21 -0.48 -28.92
C ARG A 161 -20.20 -1.14 -27.55
N ARG A 162 -21.14 -2.05 -27.29
CA ARG A 162 -21.24 -2.75 -26.01
C ARG A 162 -20.09 -3.72 -25.81
N ALA A 163 -19.74 -4.50 -26.84
CA ALA A 163 -18.63 -5.44 -26.81
C ALA A 163 -17.28 -4.72 -26.68
N TYR A 164 -17.07 -3.64 -27.45
CA TYR A 164 -15.87 -2.83 -27.35
C TYR A 164 -15.66 -2.26 -25.94
N ARG A 165 -16.70 -1.68 -25.31
CA ARG A 165 -16.57 -1.15 -23.94
C ARG A 165 -16.19 -2.24 -22.92
N ARG A 166 -16.71 -3.46 -23.08
CA ARG A 166 -16.36 -4.59 -22.22
C ARG A 166 -14.90 -4.99 -22.42
N LEU A 167 -14.50 -5.19 -23.68
CA LEU A 167 -13.14 -5.60 -24.03
C LEU A 167 -12.10 -4.53 -23.63
N ALA A 168 -12.39 -3.25 -23.85
CA ALA A 168 -11.54 -2.13 -23.46
C ALA A 168 -11.37 -2.00 -21.95
N ALA A 169 -12.44 -2.23 -21.17
CA ALA A 169 -12.37 -2.22 -19.71
C ALA A 169 -11.52 -3.38 -19.18
N SER A 170 -11.54 -4.52 -19.87
CA SER A 170 -10.76 -5.70 -19.51
C SER A 170 -9.29 -5.57 -19.95
N LEU A 171 -8.99 -4.98 -21.12
CA LEU A 171 -7.63 -4.80 -21.67
C LEU A 171 -6.95 -3.47 -21.27
N HIS A 172 -7.47 -2.76 -20.26
CA HIS A 172 -6.95 -1.44 -19.92
C HIS A 172 -5.50 -1.52 -19.38
N PRO A 173 -4.55 -0.73 -19.92
CA PRO A 173 -3.12 -0.82 -19.59
C PRO A 173 -2.79 -0.43 -18.13
N ASP A 174 -3.72 0.25 -17.45
CA ASP A 174 -3.61 0.59 -16.02
C ASP A 174 -3.72 -0.65 -15.11
N LYS A 175 -4.41 -1.71 -15.56
CA LYS A 175 -4.65 -2.92 -14.76
C LYS A 175 -3.87 -4.14 -15.26
N CYS A 176 -3.55 -4.21 -16.56
CA CYS A 176 -2.73 -5.26 -17.16
C CYS A 176 -1.45 -4.67 -17.74
N ARG A 177 -0.33 -4.84 -17.02
CA ARG A 177 1.04 -4.52 -17.49
C ARG A 177 1.68 -5.70 -18.22
N GLU A 178 0.91 -6.31 -19.11
CA GLU A 178 1.33 -7.50 -19.86
C GLU A 178 1.86 -7.11 -21.25
N GLU A 179 2.88 -7.83 -21.72
CA GLU A 179 3.43 -7.59 -23.05
C GLU A 179 2.38 -7.91 -24.12
N GLY A 180 2.06 -6.91 -24.95
CA GLY A 180 1.05 -7.03 -26.01
C GLY A 180 -0.35 -6.54 -25.65
N ALA A 181 -0.64 -6.16 -24.41
CA ALA A 181 -1.94 -5.58 -24.03
C ALA A 181 -2.25 -4.30 -24.84
N GLN A 182 -1.24 -3.46 -25.04
CA GLN A 182 -1.34 -2.25 -25.86
C GLN A 182 -1.62 -2.58 -27.34
N GLN A 183 -0.96 -3.59 -27.90
CA GLN A 183 -1.19 -4.01 -29.29
C GLN A 183 -2.59 -4.59 -29.47
N ALA A 184 -3.07 -5.40 -28.51
CA ALA A 184 -4.43 -5.93 -28.52
C ALA A 184 -5.47 -4.81 -28.42
N PHE A 185 -5.23 -3.78 -27.60
CA PHE A 185 -6.11 -2.62 -27.50
C PHE A 185 -6.20 -1.81 -28.80
N ILE A 186 -5.06 -1.59 -29.46
CA ILE A 186 -5.00 -0.94 -30.78
C ILE A 186 -5.80 -1.74 -31.80
N ARG A 187 -5.61 -3.07 -31.83
CA ARG A 187 -6.34 -3.97 -32.74
C ARG A 187 -7.84 -3.96 -32.49
N ALA A 188 -8.26 -4.04 -31.22
CA ALA A 188 -9.67 -3.93 -30.83
C ALA A 188 -10.30 -2.59 -31.25
N THR A 189 -9.55 -1.50 -31.14
CA THR A 189 -10.01 -0.17 -31.56
C THR A 189 -10.12 -0.06 -33.09
N SER A 190 -9.17 -0.63 -33.83
CA SER A 190 -9.24 -0.70 -35.30
C SER A 190 -10.46 -1.50 -35.78
N ALA A 191 -10.66 -2.69 -35.21
CA ALA A 191 -11.81 -3.55 -35.49
C ALA A 191 -13.14 -2.85 -35.18
N TYR A 192 -13.24 -2.18 -34.03
CA TYR A 192 -14.41 -1.38 -33.67
C TYR A 192 -14.73 -0.31 -34.72
N ASN A 193 -13.73 0.45 -35.16
CA ASN A 193 -13.92 1.48 -36.18
C ASN A 193 -14.32 0.89 -37.54
N ALA A 194 -13.72 -0.23 -37.94
CA ALA A 194 -14.07 -0.92 -39.19
C ALA A 194 -15.51 -1.45 -39.17
N LEU A 195 -15.92 -2.06 -38.07
CA LEU A 195 -17.28 -2.57 -37.87
C LEU A 195 -18.31 -1.45 -37.76
N LEU A 196 -17.98 -0.34 -37.10
CA LEU A 196 -18.88 0.81 -37.00
C LEU A 196 -19.12 1.46 -38.36
N ARG A 197 -18.08 1.59 -39.20
CA ARG A 197 -18.24 2.07 -40.58
C ARG A 197 -19.13 1.16 -41.43
N ARG A 198 -19.10 -0.15 -41.18
CA ARG A 198 -19.88 -1.15 -41.94
C ARG A 198 -21.32 -1.31 -41.45
N SER A 199 -21.59 -1.08 -40.16
CA SER A 199 -22.89 -1.30 -39.52
C SER A 199 -23.79 -0.05 -39.45
N GLY A 200 -23.32 1.09 -39.94
CA GLY A 200 -24.04 2.38 -39.95
C GLY A 200 -24.72 2.73 -41.28
N GLY A 201 -25.20 1.73 -42.03
CA GLY A 201 -25.94 1.90 -43.29
C GLY A 201 -27.41 1.55 -43.15
#